data_AF-A0A397TAU1-F1
#
_entry.id   AF-A0A397TAU1-F1
#
_cell.length_a   1.000
_cell.length_b   1.000
_cell.length_c   1.000
_cell.angle_alpha   90.00
_cell.angle_beta   90.00
_cell.angle_gamma   90.00
#
_symmetry.space_group_name_H-M   'P 1'
#
loop_
_entity.id
_entity.type
_entity.pdbx_description
1 polymer ?
#
loop_
_entity_poly.entity_id
_entity_poly.type
_entity_poly.pdbx_seq_one_letter_code
_entity_poly.pdbx_strand_id
1 'polypeptide(L)'
;EDERLLAIVSELGLKYWKLIGIRHGLRDGKQCRERWHNHLNPELIYGPLTPEEDEQILTFYSEMGTKWSVMSQLLRRPANLIKNRYYSSLSKKRDRRTSENSSCCSPRSKKRIKRGK
;
A
#
# COMPACT_ATOMS: atom_id res chain seq x y z
N GLU A 1 1.23 4.20 18.39
CA GLU A 1 2.26 4.70 17.43
C GLU A 1 1.63 5.53 16.32
N ASP A 2 0.55 5.03 15.72
CA ASP A 2 -0.22 5.74 14.68
C ASP A 2 -0.96 6.98 15.18
N GLU A 3 -1.56 6.94 16.37
CA GLU A 3 -2.24 8.10 16.99
C GLU A 3 -1.28 9.29 17.18
N ARG A 4 -0.04 9.01 17.58
CA ARG A 4 1.02 10.02 17.69
C ARG A 4 1.37 10.61 16.33
N LEU A 5 1.41 9.78 15.28
CA LEU A 5 1.67 10.25 13.92
C LEU A 5 0.51 11.12 13.41
N LEU A 6 -0.74 10.75 13.68
CA LEU A 6 -1.93 11.54 13.38
C LEU A 6 -1.87 12.92 14.04
N ALA A 7 -1.57 12.96 15.34
CA ALA A 7 -1.47 14.22 16.09
C ALA A 7 -0.40 15.16 15.50
N ILE A 8 0.80 14.63 15.23
CA ILE A 8 1.90 15.41 14.67
C ILE A 8 1.58 15.89 13.24
N VAL A 9 0.93 15.06 12.42
CA VAL A 9 0.52 15.42 11.06
C VAL A 9 -0.60 16.47 11.07
N SER A 10 -1.52 16.39 12.02
CA SER A 10 -2.55 17.42 12.21
C SER A 10 -1.93 18.78 12.56
N GLU A 11 -0.88 18.79 13.39
CA GLU A 11 -0.20 20.02 13.81
C GLU A 11 0.72 20.63 12.74
N LEU A 12 1.51 19.80 12.04
CA LEU A 12 2.53 20.26 11.08
C LEU A 12 2.05 20.24 9.61
N GLY A 13 1.00 19.47 9.31
CA GLY A 13 0.52 19.21 7.95
C GLY A 13 1.40 18.24 7.15
N LEU A 14 0.93 17.87 5.95
CA LEU A 14 1.51 16.83 5.10
C LEU A 14 2.78 17.26 4.32
N LYS A 15 3.31 18.45 4.56
CA LYS A 15 4.46 19.01 3.81
C LYS A 15 5.80 18.65 4.45
N TYR A 16 5.85 18.47 5.78
CA TYR A 16 7.11 18.41 6.54
C TYR A 16 7.45 17.01 7.07
N TRP A 17 7.42 15.97 6.23
CA TRP A 17 7.64 14.58 6.64
C TRP A 17 8.96 14.34 7.40
N LYS A 18 10.03 15.07 7.04
CA LYS A 18 11.32 14.98 7.74
C LYS A 18 11.19 15.42 9.21
N LEU A 19 10.50 16.53 9.45
CA LEU A 19 10.26 17.06 10.80
C LEU A 19 9.28 16.16 11.56
N ILE A 20 8.24 15.67 10.89
CA ILE A 20 7.28 14.69 11.44
C ILE A 20 8.03 13.45 11.93
N GLY A 21 8.94 12.90 11.13
CA GLY A 21 9.77 11.76 11.53
C GLY A 21 10.56 12.02 12.80
N ILE A 22 11.28 13.14 12.85
CA ILE A 22 12.08 13.54 14.02
C ILE A 22 11.19 13.65 15.28
N ARG A 23 10.03 14.31 15.18
CA ARG A 23 9.11 14.50 16.31
C ARG A 23 8.40 13.21 16.74
N HIS A 24 8.15 12.31 15.78
CA HIS A 24 7.62 10.97 16.02
C HIS A 24 8.66 10.05 16.69
N GLY A 25 9.95 10.37 16.55
CA GLY A 25 11.07 9.59 17.09
C GLY A 25 11.71 8.64 16.07
N LEU A 26 11.31 8.75 14.79
CA LEU A 26 11.87 7.99 13.69
C LEU A 26 13.00 8.78 13.01
N ARG A 27 14.07 8.08 12.65
CA ARG A 27 15.21 8.68 11.93
C ARG A 27 14.86 9.16 10.52
N ASP A 28 13.80 8.62 9.93
CA ASP A 28 13.45 8.86 8.53
C ASP A 28 11.95 9.12 8.35
N GLY A 29 11.61 10.29 7.81
CA GLY A 29 10.23 10.72 7.55
C GLY A 29 9.51 9.91 6.47
N LYS A 30 10.24 9.11 5.68
CA LYS A 30 9.65 8.25 4.64
C LYS A 30 8.74 7.19 5.24
N GLN A 31 9.10 6.61 6.39
CA GLN A 31 8.27 5.62 7.06
C GLN A 31 6.95 6.25 7.53
N CYS A 32 7.00 7.44 8.14
CA CYS A 32 5.83 8.21 8.52
C CYS A 32 4.94 8.51 7.31
N ARG A 33 5.53 9.01 6.22
CA ARG A 33 4.80 9.32 4.98
C ARG A 33 4.12 8.09 4.41
N GLU A 34 4.84 6.96 4.33
CA GLU A 34 4.30 5.71 3.80
C GLU A 34 3.13 5.20 4.66
N ARG A 35 3.24 5.30 6.00
CA ARG A 35 2.15 4.93 6.90
C ARG A 35 0.92 5.79 6.70
N TRP A 36 1.11 7.11 6.59
CA TRP A 36 0.01 8.02 6.32
C TRP A 36 -0.75 7.65 5.04
N HIS A 37 -0.05 7.56 3.91
CA HIS A 37 -0.68 7.32 2.61
C HIS A 37 -1.30 5.92 2.49
N ASN A 38 -0.81 4.93 3.22
CA ASN A 38 -1.32 3.57 3.13
C ASN A 38 -2.43 3.26 4.14
N HIS A 39 -2.47 3.94 5.29
CA HIS A 39 -3.29 3.51 6.42
C HIS A 39 -3.99 4.62 7.21
N LEU A 40 -3.54 5.88 7.14
CA LEU A 40 -4.04 6.95 8.03
C LEU A 40 -4.71 8.12 7.31
N ASN A 41 -4.67 8.17 5.98
CA ASN A 41 -5.35 9.20 5.21
C ASN A 41 -6.88 9.01 5.29
N PRO A 42 -7.63 9.91 5.95
CA PRO A 42 -9.08 9.77 6.10
C PRO A 42 -9.85 9.86 4.76
N GLU A 43 -9.22 10.36 3.69
CA GLU A 43 -9.85 10.43 2.38
C GLU A 43 -9.95 9.08 1.65
N LEU A 44 -9.23 8.06 2.14
CA LEU A 44 -9.18 6.74 1.54
C LEU A 44 -10.11 5.76 2.26
N ILE A 45 -10.70 4.85 1.49
CA ILE A 45 -11.56 3.80 2.04
C ILE A 45 -10.71 2.60 2.43
N TYR A 46 -10.69 2.29 3.71
CA TYR A 46 -10.00 1.13 4.26
C TYR A 46 -10.98 -0.03 4.39
N GLY A 47 -10.65 -1.18 3.78
CA GLY A 47 -11.51 -2.35 3.84
C GLY A 47 -11.18 -3.39 2.79
N PRO A 48 -11.92 -4.51 2.76
CA PRO A 48 -11.82 -5.48 1.67
C PRO A 48 -12.19 -4.82 0.33
N LEU A 49 -11.52 -5.27 -0.73
CA LEU A 49 -11.88 -4.90 -2.10
C LEU A 49 -13.09 -5.70 -2.53
N THR A 50 -14.03 -5.02 -3.18
CA THR A 50 -15.20 -5.65 -3.78
C THR A 50 -14.85 -6.27 -5.13
N PRO A 51 -15.62 -7.25 -5.64
CA PRO A 51 -15.37 -7.83 -6.95
C PRO A 51 -15.52 -6.81 -8.09
N GLU A 52 -16.33 -5.77 -7.94
CA GLU A 52 -16.45 -4.68 -8.91
C GLU A 52 -15.15 -3.87 -8.99
N GLU A 53 -14.54 -3.56 -7.83
CA GLU A 53 -13.24 -2.90 -7.77
C GLU A 53 -12.14 -3.78 -8.39
N ASP A 54 -12.22 -5.11 -8.25
CA ASP A 54 -11.28 -6.04 -8.88
C ASP A 54 -11.31 -5.96 -10.41
N GLU A 55 -12.52 -5.87 -11.01
CA GLU A 55 -12.68 -5.70 -12.46
C GLU A 55 -12.10 -4.37 -12.92
N GLN A 56 -12.37 -3.28 -12.18
CA GLN A 56 -11.79 -1.97 -12.47
C GLN A 56 -10.26 -1.98 -12.41
N ILE A 57 -9.66 -2.67 -11.44
CA ILE A 57 -8.20 -2.80 -11.33
C ILE A 57 -7.62 -3.52 -12.55
N LEU A 58 -8.28 -4.58 -13.03
CA LEU A 58 -7.85 -5.29 -14.23
C LEU A 58 -7.92 -4.42 -15.48
N THR A 59 -9.02 -3.69 -15.65
CA THR A 59 -9.23 -2.77 -16.78
C THR A 59 -8.21 -1.64 -16.76
N PHE A 60 -8.05 -0.94 -15.63
CA PHE A 60 -7.05 0.12 -15.54
C PHE A 60 -5.63 -0.39 -15.73
N TYR A 61 -5.33 -1.62 -15.29
CA TYR A 61 -4.01 -2.22 -15.50
C TYR A 61 -3.77 -2.57 -16.97
N SER A 62 -4.77 -3.05 -17.71
CA SER A 62 -4.61 -3.31 -19.14
C SER A 62 -4.40 -2.01 -19.94
N GLU A 63 -5.05 -0.92 -19.54
CA GLU A 63 -4.92 0.39 -20.20
C GLU A 63 -3.63 1.13 -19.83
N MET A 64 -3.25 1.10 -18.54
CA MET A 64 -2.23 2.01 -18.00
C MET A 64 -1.01 1.31 -17.37
N GLY A 65 -1.05 -0.02 -17.18
CA GLY A 65 0.02 -0.80 -16.55
C GLY A 65 0.17 -0.55 -15.04
N THR A 66 1.41 -0.48 -14.55
CA THR A 66 1.75 -0.42 -13.11
C THR A 66 1.56 0.96 -12.45
N LYS A 67 0.65 1.80 -12.97
CA LYS A 67 0.37 3.14 -12.45
C LYS A 67 -0.53 3.12 -11.22
N TRP A 68 -0.10 2.44 -10.16
CA TRP A 68 -0.87 2.21 -8.93
C TRP A 68 -1.33 3.49 -8.23
N SER A 69 -0.53 4.55 -8.27
CA SER A 69 -0.89 5.85 -7.68
C SER A 69 -2.08 6.49 -8.39
N VAL A 70 -2.21 6.32 -9.71
CA VAL A 70 -3.35 6.83 -10.48
C VAL A 70 -4.59 6.02 -10.16
N MET A 71 -4.48 4.68 -10.17
CA MET A 71 -5.60 3.80 -9.79
C MET A 71 -6.07 4.05 -8.35
N SER A 72 -5.15 4.36 -7.45
CA SER A 72 -5.42 4.73 -6.06
C SER A 72 -6.30 5.96 -5.94
N GLN A 73 -6.08 6.96 -6.80
CA GLN A 73 -6.91 8.17 -6.85
C GLN A 73 -8.29 7.88 -7.43
N LEU A 74 -8.38 7.06 -8.48
CA LEU A 74 -9.65 6.70 -9.13
C LEU A 74 -10.55 5.87 -8.21
N LEU A 75 -9.99 4.87 -7.54
CA LEU A 75 -10.73 3.96 -6.67
C LEU A 75 -10.88 4.48 -5.23
N ARG A 76 -10.25 5.62 -4.90
CA ARG A 76 -10.11 6.13 -3.52
C ARG A 76 -9.60 5.08 -2.53
N ARG A 77 -8.78 4.15 -3.02
CA ARG A 77 -8.14 3.07 -2.24
C ARG A 77 -6.65 3.30 -2.16
N PRO A 78 -5.95 2.86 -1.10
CA PRO A 78 -4.50 3.00 -1.03
C PRO A 78 -3.78 2.19 -2.13
N ALA A 79 -2.83 2.81 -2.84
CA ALA A 79 -2.09 2.19 -3.94
C ALA A 79 -1.45 0.84 -3.59
N ASN A 80 -0.99 0.69 -2.35
CA ASN A 80 -0.38 -0.55 -1.88
C ASN A 80 -1.40 -1.69 -1.77
N LEU A 81 -2.66 -1.39 -1.45
CA LEU A 81 -3.75 -2.36 -1.38
C LEU A 81 -4.11 -2.87 -2.78
N ILE A 82 -4.25 -1.96 -3.75
CA ILE A 82 -4.51 -2.29 -5.16
C ILE A 82 -3.40 -3.18 -5.71
N LYS A 83 -2.15 -2.76 -5.57
CA LYS A 83 -0.97 -3.52 -6.00
C LYS A 83 -0.96 -4.92 -5.37
N ASN A 84 -1.22 -5.00 -4.07
CA ASN A 84 -1.27 -6.28 -3.37
C ASN A 84 -2.39 -7.18 -3.90
N ARG A 85 -3.61 -6.64 -4.09
CA ARG A 85 -4.75 -7.38 -4.65
C ARG A 85 -4.43 -7.91 -6.05
N TYR A 86 -3.79 -7.09 -6.88
CA TYR A 86 -3.38 -7.49 -8.22
C TYR A 86 -2.40 -8.67 -8.17
N TYR A 87 -1.30 -8.56 -7.44
CA TYR A 87 -0.30 -9.64 -7.39
C TYR A 87 -0.78 -10.88 -6.62
N SER A 88 -1.61 -10.73 -5.58
CA SER A 88 -2.05 -11.86 -4.74
C SER A 88 -3.23 -12.63 -5.31
N SER A 89 -4.17 -11.95 -5.96
CA SER A 89 -5.46 -12.53 -6.37
C SER A 89 -5.66 -12.48 -7.88
N LEU A 90 -5.41 -11.34 -8.53
CA LEU A 90 -5.81 -11.12 -9.93
C LEU A 90 -4.81 -11.68 -10.93
N SER A 91 -3.50 -11.59 -10.67
CA SER A 91 -2.46 -12.13 -11.56
C SER A 91 -2.55 -13.66 -11.69
N LYS A 92 -2.93 -14.35 -10.60
CA LYS A 92 -3.09 -15.81 -10.55
C LYS A 92 -4.35 -16.30 -11.26
N LYS A 93 -5.43 -15.49 -11.31
CA LYS A 93 -6.63 -15.82 -12.11
C LYS A 93 -6.33 -15.82 -13.61
N ARG A 94 -5.32 -15.05 -14.05
CA ARG A 94 -4.88 -15.03 -15.45
C ARG A 94 -4.10 -16.30 -15.83
N ASP A 95 -3.34 -16.84 -14.89
CA ASP A 95 -2.49 -18.03 -15.08
C ASP A 95 -3.26 -19.35 -14.99
N ARG A 96 -4.34 -19.43 -14.19
CA ARG A 96 -5.18 -20.63 -14.06
C ARG A 96 -6.00 -21.02 -15.31
N ARG A 97 -5.99 -20.21 -16.38
CA ARG A 97 -6.49 -20.64 -17.71
C ARG A 97 -5.44 -21.42 -18.51
N THR A 98 -4.21 -21.51 -18.02
CA THR A 98 -3.08 -22.20 -18.63
C THR A 98 -2.39 -23.07 -17.58
N SER A 99 -2.88 -24.31 -17.44
CA SER A 99 -2.18 -25.46 -16.84
C SER A 99 -1.93 -25.46 -15.32
N GLU A 100 -2.23 -26.60 -14.71
CA GLU A 100 -1.78 -26.98 -13.38
C GLU A 100 -0.25 -26.91 -13.24
N ASN A 101 0.19 -26.70 -12.00
CA ASN A 101 1.53 -26.90 -11.45
C ASN A 101 2.55 -25.75 -11.60
N SER A 102 2.51 -24.80 -10.66
CA SER A 102 3.67 -24.02 -10.19
C SER A 102 3.39 -23.37 -8.83
N SER A 103 3.50 -24.16 -7.75
CA SER A 103 3.67 -23.64 -6.40
C SER A 103 5.12 -23.20 -6.22
N CYS A 104 5.44 -21.92 -6.43
CA CYS A 104 6.71 -21.37 -5.94
C CYS A 104 6.71 -19.83 -5.81
N CYS A 105 6.89 -19.40 -4.55
CA CYS A 105 7.60 -18.18 -4.11
C CYS A 105 6.92 -16.80 -4.38
N SER A 106 6.63 -15.95 -3.39
CA SER A 106 7.37 -15.71 -2.15
C SER A 106 6.49 -15.55 -0.91
N PRO A 107 6.97 -16.04 0.26
CA PRO A 107 6.63 -15.46 1.55
C PRO A 107 7.40 -14.15 1.71
N ARG A 108 6.76 -13.04 2.07
CA ARG A 108 7.51 -11.88 2.57
C ARG A 108 7.53 -11.89 4.09
N SER A 109 8.56 -12.57 4.57
CA SER A 109 9.03 -12.65 5.94
C SER A 109 9.00 -11.29 6.64
N LYS A 110 8.53 -11.29 7.89
CA LYS A 110 8.86 -10.26 8.88
C LYS A 110 10.39 -10.11 8.93
N LYS A 111 10.95 -9.04 8.36
CA LYS A 111 12.35 -8.67 8.64
C LYS A 111 12.41 -8.08 10.05
N ARG A 112 12.61 -8.96 11.04
CA ARG A 112 13.10 -8.59 12.36
C ARG A 112 14.53 -8.09 12.16
N ILE A 113 14.73 -6.77 12.22
CA ILE A 113 16.07 -6.17 12.20
C ILE A 113 16.74 -6.55 13.53
N LYS A 114 17.67 -7.51 13.51
CA LYS A 114 18.64 -7.68 14.59
C LYS A 114 19.63 -6.52 14.48
N ARG A 115 19.55 -5.53 15.39
CA ARG A 115 20.65 -4.61 15.64
C ARG A 115 21.58 -5.32 16.63
N GLY A 116 22.75 -5.72 16.15
CA GLY A 116 23.88 -6.10 16.98
C GLY A 116 24.91 -4.98 16.99
N LYS A 117 25.26 -4.52 18.18
CA LYS A 117 26.64 -4.47 18.64
C LYS A 117 26.65 -4.99 20.06
#